data_AF-A0A919HFH5-F1
#
_entry.id   AF-A0A919HFH5-F1
#
_cell.length_a   1.000
_cell.length_b   1.000
_cell.length_c   1.000
_cell.angle_alpha   90.00
_cell.angle_beta   90.00
_cell.angle_gamma   90.00
#
_symmetry.space_group_name_H-M   'P 1'
#
loop_
_entity.id
_entity.type
_entity.pdbx_description
1 polymer ?
#
loop_
_entity_poly.entity_id
_entity_poly.type
_entity_poly.pdbx_seq_one_letter_code
_entity_poly.pdbx_strand_id
1 'polypeptide(L)'
;MTGRTTATRTTQAPEAPEAPGVPQSPDAPDAPDASEVSEVSETSGVSANAQPGAATDAGPNLAADAEPNPLADAEPNPTADAKPNPLADAEPNPTADAEPNPVTGAEPNPPADAGPNPTAGSPRAEVCTSAEEFAALGPEWDRLHGRCTPATPFQSHAWLHAWWGAYGAPRYPRGLRVILLRAADATLVGAAALLRTGGPVPALVPLGGAISDFSDVLLDDAWAERAAPVLAEALAQAAGGALIDFPEVRPGAAVERVYACWPGPRRSLPASVCLELPAVPMDELVARLPSSRGQRVRANLRKTAALGLERRAVPPEEVPGALRVLLDLHRTQWQGRGRKVTAEHLRPRFAAHLEQAVGAMAGRGEAAVTEFRLDGEVAAVDLTLVAPRLTGGYLYGADPRLRERKVDVTTMLLHSGTLHLADRPASSGSGRSGAPGAPGVLSMLRGDEPHKYHWRPERVVSRRLLLARGRGGVLLGAVACGAAGRGVAKEVLRARRSRTGAPA
;
A
#
# COMPACT_ATOMS: atom_id res chain seq x y z
N MET A 1 -5.40 -42.31 46.15
CA MET A 1 -4.95 -42.19 47.55
C MET A 1 -4.66 -40.71 47.84
N THR A 2 -4.87 -40.28 49.09
CA THR A 2 -4.49 -38.95 49.67
C THR A 2 -2.97 -38.89 49.96
N GLY A 3 -2.29 -37.78 50.29
CA GLY A 3 -2.55 -36.32 50.45
C GLY A 3 -1.15 -35.62 50.48
N ARG A 4 -0.86 -34.31 50.34
CA ARG A 4 -1.40 -33.00 50.78
C ARG A 4 -0.86 -32.46 52.15
N THR A 5 0.02 -31.43 52.10
CA THR A 5 0.47 -30.50 53.21
C THR A 5 1.30 -31.14 54.36
N THR A 6 2.12 -30.47 55.21
CA THR A 6 2.68 -29.08 55.41
C THR A 6 4.23 -29.14 55.55
N ALA A 7 5.11 -28.10 55.57
CA ALA A 7 5.10 -26.62 55.66
C ALA A 7 5.31 -25.94 57.05
N THR A 8 6.52 -25.41 57.34
CA THR A 8 6.86 -24.47 58.47
C THR A 8 8.09 -23.57 58.15
N ARG A 9 8.42 -22.58 59.03
CA ARG A 9 9.19 -21.34 58.72
C ARG A 9 9.96 -20.78 59.95
N THR A 10 11.04 -20.00 59.76
CA THR A 10 11.59 -19.08 60.78
C THR A 10 12.30 -17.82 60.17
N THR A 11 13.44 -17.38 60.72
CA THR A 11 14.06 -16.02 60.68
C THR A 11 15.59 -16.15 60.95
N GLN A 12 16.49 -15.13 60.94
CA GLN A 12 16.39 -13.66 60.93
C GLN A 12 17.64 -13.01 60.25
N ALA A 13 17.82 -11.68 60.39
CA ALA A 13 19.02 -10.91 60.00
C ALA A 13 19.35 -9.80 61.05
N PRO A 14 20.59 -9.28 61.02
CA PRO A 14 20.90 -7.81 61.10
C PRO A 14 22.09 -7.42 60.15
N GLU A 15 22.59 -6.20 59.94
CA GLU A 15 22.21 -4.78 60.24
C GLU A 15 22.92 -3.82 59.23
N ALA A 16 23.02 -2.50 59.49
CA ALA A 16 23.74 -1.48 58.68
C ALA A 16 24.46 -0.44 59.61
N PRO A 17 25.34 0.48 59.16
CA PRO A 17 25.10 1.60 58.21
C PRO A 17 26.20 1.64 57.08
N GLU A 18 26.71 2.72 56.45
CA GLU A 18 26.59 4.21 56.53
C GLU A 18 27.07 4.90 55.21
N ALA A 19 27.02 6.24 55.09
CA ALA A 19 27.59 7.05 53.99
C ALA A 19 27.91 8.49 54.46
N PRO A 20 29.00 9.16 53.97
CA PRO A 20 28.86 10.08 52.81
C PRO A 20 30.14 10.30 51.94
N GLY A 21 30.03 11.07 50.83
CA GLY A 21 31.19 11.78 50.23
C GLY A 21 31.30 11.78 48.69
N VAL A 22 31.78 12.89 48.12
CA VAL A 22 32.09 13.13 46.67
C VAL A 22 33.37 13.97 46.57
N PRO A 23 34.37 13.61 45.74
CA PRO A 23 34.85 14.59 44.74
C PRO A 23 35.51 14.04 43.43
N GLN A 24 35.27 14.79 42.33
CA GLN A 24 36.22 15.26 41.29
C GLN A 24 36.94 14.32 40.29
N SER A 25 37.34 14.96 39.18
CA SER A 25 38.03 14.45 37.99
C SER A 25 39.56 14.61 38.05
N PRO A 26 40.33 13.94 37.17
CA PRO A 26 41.70 14.33 36.81
C PRO A 26 41.75 15.22 35.55
N ASP A 27 42.82 16.02 35.42
CA ASP A 27 43.05 17.02 34.37
C ASP A 27 44.41 16.82 33.66
N ALA A 28 44.50 17.27 32.39
CA ALA A 28 45.75 17.65 31.66
C ALA A 28 46.83 16.54 31.49
N PRO A 29 47.99 16.73 30.79
CA PRO A 29 48.60 17.95 30.19
C PRO A 29 48.83 17.81 28.65
N ASP A 30 49.52 18.68 27.89
CA ASP A 30 50.15 20.01 28.13
C ASP A 30 50.16 20.84 26.82
N ALA A 31 50.58 22.11 26.87
CA ALA A 31 50.77 22.98 25.68
C ALA A 31 52.26 23.29 25.39
N PRO A 32 52.57 23.89 24.23
CA PRO A 32 53.36 25.13 24.28
C PRO A 32 52.85 26.25 23.34
N ASP A 33 53.35 27.45 23.57
CA ASP A 33 52.96 28.74 22.97
C ASP A 33 54.06 29.36 22.08
N ALA A 34 53.68 30.19 21.10
CA ALA A 34 54.54 31.19 20.43
C ALA A 34 53.75 32.17 19.53
N SER A 35 53.98 33.46 19.71
CA SER A 35 53.66 34.56 18.77
C SER A 35 54.64 34.58 17.57
N GLU A 36 54.52 35.35 16.47
CA GLU A 36 53.60 36.43 16.00
C GLU A 36 53.58 36.37 14.43
N VAL A 37 53.36 37.35 13.53
CA VAL A 37 53.23 38.83 13.48
C VAL A 37 52.36 39.25 12.27
N SER A 38 52.03 40.55 12.14
CA SER A 38 51.78 41.32 10.90
C SER A 38 50.78 40.84 9.81
N GLU A 39 49.66 41.60 9.72
CA GLU A 39 49.21 42.37 8.53
C GLU A 39 48.84 41.64 7.20
N VAL A 40 47.98 42.15 6.29
CA VAL A 40 47.12 43.36 6.15
C VAL A 40 45.78 42.90 5.46
N SER A 41 44.72 43.68 5.18
CA SER A 41 44.52 45.13 4.99
C SER A 41 43.07 45.57 5.26
N GLU A 42 42.73 46.80 4.85
CA GLU A 42 41.43 47.48 4.90
C GLU A 42 40.40 46.88 3.89
N THR A 43 39.08 47.00 4.04
CA THR A 43 38.30 48.27 4.04
C THR A 43 36.95 48.17 4.78
N SER A 44 36.44 49.32 5.24
CA SER A 44 35.18 49.46 6.02
C SER A 44 34.16 50.38 5.34
N GLY A 45 32.86 50.19 5.63
CA GLY A 45 31.76 51.02 5.13
C GLY A 45 30.44 50.24 4.97
N VAL A 46 29.81 49.73 6.02
CA VAL A 46 28.86 50.44 6.92
C VAL A 46 27.52 50.80 6.24
N SER A 47 26.40 50.35 6.84
CA SER A 47 25.04 50.55 6.31
C SER A 47 23.99 49.58 6.93
N ALA A 48 23.54 49.90 8.15
CA ALA A 48 22.31 49.48 8.87
C ALA A 48 21.13 48.87 8.06
N ASN A 49 20.21 48.04 8.59
CA ASN A 49 20.03 47.36 9.89
C ASN A 49 18.79 46.40 9.78
N ALA A 50 18.44 45.67 10.85
CA ALA A 50 17.14 45.04 11.16
C ALA A 50 16.75 43.70 10.50
N GLN A 51 17.00 42.62 11.25
CA GLN A 51 15.98 41.59 11.53
C GLN A 51 14.89 42.17 12.47
N PRO A 52 13.68 41.56 12.65
CA PRO A 52 13.36 40.14 12.47
C PRO A 52 12.06 39.82 11.68
N GLY A 53 11.82 38.53 11.39
CA GLY A 53 10.56 38.07 10.82
C GLY A 53 10.49 36.55 10.64
N ALA A 54 9.42 35.94 11.16
CA ALA A 54 9.16 34.50 11.20
C ALA A 54 9.47 33.72 9.92
N ALA A 55 10.28 32.65 10.05
CA ALA A 55 10.31 31.57 9.07
C ALA A 55 8.96 30.83 9.11
N THR A 56 8.19 30.88 8.02
CA THR A 56 6.90 30.20 7.92
C THR A 56 7.11 28.72 7.58
N ASP A 57 6.67 27.83 8.46
CA ASP A 57 6.68 26.38 8.21
C ASP A 57 5.74 26.03 7.04
N ALA A 58 6.32 25.83 5.86
CA ALA A 58 5.65 25.37 4.65
C ALA A 58 5.34 23.87 4.73
N GLY A 59 4.60 23.46 5.76
CA GLY A 59 4.33 22.07 6.08
C GLY A 59 3.73 21.29 4.89
N PRO A 60 4.28 20.11 4.52
CA PRO A 60 3.94 19.45 3.28
C PRO A 60 2.48 19.01 3.24
N ASN A 61 1.81 19.32 2.12
CA ASN A 61 0.45 18.92 1.81
C ASN A 61 0.40 17.41 1.56
N LEU A 62 -0.50 16.70 2.23
CA LEU A 62 -0.64 15.23 2.12
C LEU A 62 -1.16 14.75 0.75
N ALA A 63 -1.58 15.66 -0.12
CA ALA A 63 -1.95 15.37 -1.52
C ALA A 63 -0.80 15.65 -2.52
N ALA A 64 0.45 15.61 -2.08
CA ALA A 64 1.62 15.55 -2.97
C ALA A 64 1.66 14.19 -3.71
N ASP A 65 2.21 14.18 -4.93
CA ASP A 65 2.34 12.94 -5.72
C ASP A 65 3.23 11.95 -4.98
N ALA A 66 2.79 10.70 -4.81
CA ALA A 66 3.63 9.62 -4.29
C ALA A 66 4.68 9.22 -5.35
N GLU A 67 5.94 9.08 -4.95
CA GLU A 67 6.95 8.41 -5.77
C GLU A 67 6.60 6.90 -5.79
N PRO A 68 6.37 6.29 -6.97
CA PRO A 68 6.03 4.87 -7.05
C PRO A 68 7.21 4.02 -6.57
N ASN A 69 6.94 2.89 -5.92
CA ASN A 69 8.00 2.01 -5.42
C ASN A 69 8.76 1.38 -6.60
N PRO A 70 10.05 1.70 -6.83
CA PRO A 70 10.75 1.28 -8.03
C PRO A 70 11.21 -0.17 -7.89
N LEU A 71 10.55 -1.09 -8.61
CA LEU A 71 11.18 -2.37 -8.94
C LEU A 71 12.49 -2.10 -9.70
N ALA A 72 13.53 -2.84 -9.36
CA ALA A 72 14.85 -2.61 -9.93
C ALA A 72 14.90 -2.99 -11.42
N ASP A 73 15.40 -2.08 -12.25
CA ASP A 73 15.67 -2.38 -13.66
C ASP A 73 16.71 -3.51 -13.79
N ALA A 74 16.47 -4.39 -14.76
CA ALA A 74 17.51 -5.18 -15.39
C ALA A 74 17.98 -4.45 -16.66
N GLU A 75 19.28 -4.47 -16.93
CA GLU A 75 19.88 -3.72 -18.04
C GLU A 75 19.41 -4.25 -19.42
N PRO A 76 19.21 -3.36 -20.42
CA PRO A 76 18.90 -3.76 -21.78
C PRO A 76 20.14 -4.31 -22.49
N ASN A 77 20.31 -5.63 -22.48
CA ASN A 77 21.35 -6.31 -23.26
C ASN A 77 20.98 -6.28 -24.78
N PRO A 78 21.94 -6.11 -25.71
CA PRO A 78 21.64 -5.65 -27.06
C PRO A 78 20.88 -6.67 -27.90
N THR A 79 19.96 -6.18 -28.73
CA THR A 79 19.24 -6.97 -29.73
C THR A 79 19.97 -6.87 -31.06
N ALA A 80 20.32 -8.02 -31.65
CA ALA A 80 20.74 -8.08 -33.04
C ALA A 80 19.51 -7.95 -33.97
N ASP A 81 19.67 -7.26 -35.09
CA ASP A 81 18.58 -6.99 -36.03
C ASP A 81 18.04 -8.25 -36.70
N ALA A 82 16.84 -8.66 -36.31
CA ALA A 82 16.03 -9.64 -37.02
C ALA A 82 14.89 -8.91 -37.76
N LYS A 83 14.99 -8.82 -39.10
CA LYS A 83 13.95 -8.22 -39.94
C LYS A 83 12.63 -9.00 -39.81
N PRO A 84 11.46 -8.33 -39.87
CA PRO A 84 10.18 -9.02 -39.86
C PRO A 84 9.98 -9.85 -41.13
N ASN A 85 9.45 -11.07 -40.96
CA ASN A 85 8.97 -11.89 -42.07
C ASN A 85 7.50 -11.53 -42.36
N PRO A 86 7.04 -11.52 -43.63
CA PRO A 86 5.66 -11.15 -43.96
C PRO A 86 4.65 -12.19 -43.45
N LEU A 87 3.47 -11.73 -43.06
CA LEU A 87 2.30 -12.56 -42.82
C LEU A 87 1.69 -12.94 -44.18
N ALA A 88 1.17 -14.16 -44.31
CA ALA A 88 0.46 -14.61 -45.51
C ALA A 88 -1.05 -14.70 -45.21
N ASP A 89 -1.87 -14.20 -46.15
CA ASP A 89 -3.33 -14.18 -46.02
C ASP A 89 -3.94 -15.57 -46.21
N ALA A 90 -4.93 -15.93 -45.38
CA ALA A 90 -5.67 -17.19 -45.49
C ALA A 90 -7.08 -17.12 -44.87
N GLU A 91 -8.06 -16.72 -45.68
CA GLU A 91 -9.50 -16.87 -45.45
C GLU A 91 -10.22 -17.05 -46.81
N PRO A 92 -11.45 -17.59 -46.88
CA PRO A 92 -12.14 -18.49 -45.95
C PRO A 92 -12.74 -19.72 -46.69
N ASN A 93 -13.46 -20.61 -46.00
CA ASN A 93 -14.53 -21.43 -46.58
C ASN A 93 -15.47 -22.00 -45.47
N PRO A 94 -16.66 -22.57 -45.77
CA PRO A 94 -17.90 -21.99 -45.23
C PRO A 94 -18.74 -22.93 -44.37
N THR A 95 -19.95 -22.49 -44.05
CA THR A 95 -20.93 -23.12 -43.14
C THR A 95 -21.50 -24.45 -43.62
N ALA A 96 -21.98 -25.23 -42.65
CA ALA A 96 -22.99 -26.26 -42.84
C ALA A 96 -24.02 -26.13 -41.71
N ASP A 97 -25.26 -25.78 -42.06
CA ASP A 97 -26.36 -25.64 -41.10
C ASP A 97 -26.93 -27.00 -40.68
N ALA A 98 -27.33 -27.12 -39.42
CA ALA A 98 -28.04 -28.29 -38.89
C ALA A 98 -29.05 -27.86 -37.82
N GLU A 99 -30.34 -27.98 -38.14
CA GLU A 99 -31.43 -27.64 -37.22
C GLU A 99 -31.57 -28.68 -36.09
N PRO A 100 -31.70 -28.27 -34.82
CA PRO A 100 -32.06 -29.17 -33.73
C PRO A 100 -33.58 -29.36 -33.62
N ASN A 101 -34.02 -30.62 -33.46
CA ASN A 101 -35.43 -30.97 -33.26
C ASN A 101 -36.01 -30.40 -31.94
N PRO A 102 -37.34 -30.12 -31.89
CA PRO A 102 -37.99 -29.60 -30.69
C PRO A 102 -38.08 -30.65 -29.58
N VAL A 103 -37.70 -30.27 -28.36
CA VAL A 103 -37.94 -31.05 -27.14
C VAL A 103 -39.12 -30.44 -26.38
N THR A 104 -40.07 -31.29 -25.97
CA THR A 104 -41.27 -30.90 -25.23
C THR A 104 -40.94 -30.30 -23.86
N GLY A 105 -41.61 -29.21 -23.49
CA GLY A 105 -41.36 -28.50 -22.25
C GLY A 105 -41.79 -29.27 -20.99
N ALA A 106 -40.93 -29.21 -19.98
CA ALA A 106 -41.29 -29.36 -18.57
C ALA A 106 -40.79 -28.10 -17.84
N GLU A 107 -41.64 -27.46 -17.05
CA GLU A 107 -41.30 -26.19 -16.40
C GLU A 107 -40.25 -26.40 -15.30
N PRO A 108 -39.11 -25.68 -15.33
CA PRO A 108 -38.19 -25.66 -14.19
C PRO A 108 -38.80 -24.83 -13.07
N ASN A 109 -38.97 -25.43 -11.88
CA ASN A 109 -39.32 -24.68 -10.68
C ASN A 109 -38.34 -23.52 -10.46
N PRO A 110 -38.80 -22.32 -10.09
CA PRO A 110 -37.92 -21.19 -9.84
C PRO A 110 -36.95 -21.52 -8.69
N PRO A 111 -35.68 -21.08 -8.76
CA PRO A 111 -34.76 -21.20 -7.64
C PRO A 111 -35.32 -20.42 -6.44
N ALA A 112 -35.17 -20.98 -5.23
CA ALA A 112 -35.65 -20.33 -4.02
C ALA A 112 -35.00 -18.95 -3.85
N ASP A 113 -35.83 -17.90 -3.80
CA ASP A 113 -35.38 -16.52 -3.71
C ASP A 113 -34.67 -16.27 -2.37
N ALA A 114 -33.34 -16.24 -2.41
CA ALA A 114 -32.48 -15.77 -1.32
C ALA A 114 -32.48 -14.23 -1.25
N GLY A 115 -33.69 -13.65 -1.26
CA GLY A 115 -33.92 -12.21 -1.28
C GLY A 115 -33.35 -11.51 -0.06
N PRO A 116 -32.93 -10.23 -0.18
CA PRO A 116 -32.21 -9.53 0.87
C PRO A 116 -33.12 -9.27 2.09
N ASN A 117 -32.84 -9.96 3.20
CA ASN A 117 -33.69 -10.03 4.39
C ASN A 117 -34.45 -8.72 4.70
N PRO A 118 -35.80 -8.73 4.64
CA PRO A 118 -36.61 -7.52 4.77
C PRO A 118 -36.68 -6.94 6.20
N THR A 119 -36.15 -7.63 7.23
CA THR A 119 -36.15 -7.12 8.62
C THR A 119 -34.96 -6.23 8.97
N ALA A 120 -33.90 -6.20 8.15
CA ALA A 120 -32.71 -5.40 8.39
C ALA A 120 -32.93 -3.92 8.05
N GLY A 121 -33.42 -3.15 9.04
CA GLY A 121 -33.62 -1.69 8.96
C GLY A 121 -32.34 -0.89 8.71
N SER A 122 -32.48 0.42 8.46
CA SER A 122 -31.33 1.30 8.15
C SER A 122 -30.28 1.29 9.27
N PRO A 123 -28.98 1.14 8.95
CA PRO A 123 -27.94 1.14 9.97
C PRO A 123 -27.77 2.53 10.61
N ARG A 124 -27.38 2.56 11.88
CA ARG A 124 -27.07 3.77 12.64
C ARG A 124 -25.60 4.16 12.42
N ALA A 125 -25.36 5.44 12.15
CA ALA A 125 -24.01 6.00 12.10
C ALA A 125 -23.53 6.48 13.48
N GLU A 126 -22.23 6.32 13.74
CA GLU A 126 -21.51 6.92 14.85
C GLU A 126 -20.08 7.33 14.43
N VAL A 127 -19.41 8.17 15.22
CA VAL A 127 -18.07 8.69 14.90
C VAL A 127 -17.14 8.53 16.09
N CYS A 128 -16.27 7.52 16.02
CA CYS A 128 -15.15 7.31 16.93
C CYS A 128 -14.07 8.38 16.65
N THR A 129 -13.55 8.99 17.73
CA THR A 129 -12.48 9.99 17.63
C THR A 129 -11.35 9.79 18.65
N SER A 130 -11.50 8.88 19.61
CA SER A 130 -10.38 8.45 20.46
C SER A 130 -9.50 7.44 19.72
N ALA A 131 -8.19 7.51 19.98
CA ALA A 131 -7.24 6.51 19.51
C ALA A 131 -7.43 5.15 20.24
N GLU A 132 -7.89 5.18 21.50
CA GLU A 132 -8.16 3.99 22.32
C GLU A 132 -9.43 3.26 21.85
N GLU A 133 -10.50 4.01 21.58
CA GLU A 133 -11.71 3.47 20.92
C GLU A 133 -11.33 2.81 19.59
N PHE A 134 -10.57 3.51 18.75
CA PHE A 134 -10.14 3.00 17.44
C PHE A 134 -9.29 1.73 17.57
N ALA A 135 -8.37 1.65 18.55
CA ALA A 135 -7.60 0.45 18.82
C ALA A 135 -8.51 -0.74 19.20
N ALA A 136 -9.52 -0.51 20.04
CA ALA A 136 -10.45 -1.53 20.51
C ALA A 136 -11.37 -2.09 19.39
N LEU A 137 -11.57 -1.37 18.27
CA LEU A 137 -12.39 -1.84 17.15
C LEU A 137 -11.80 -3.08 16.43
N GLY A 138 -10.50 -3.37 16.58
CA GLY A 138 -9.79 -4.38 15.78
C GLY A 138 -10.56 -5.69 15.53
N PRO A 139 -11.00 -6.40 16.58
CA PRO A 139 -11.72 -7.67 16.41
C PRO A 139 -13.07 -7.58 15.68
N GLU A 140 -13.76 -6.43 15.68
CA GLU A 140 -14.97 -6.25 14.85
C GLU A 140 -14.68 -5.66 13.47
N TRP A 141 -13.62 -4.86 13.34
CA TRP A 141 -13.13 -4.33 12.07
C TRP A 141 -12.60 -5.44 11.17
N ASP A 142 -11.81 -6.37 11.71
CA ASP A 142 -11.29 -7.53 10.97
C ASP A 142 -12.45 -8.43 10.50
N ARG A 143 -13.47 -8.61 11.35
CA ARG A 143 -14.71 -9.30 10.97
C ARG A 143 -15.50 -8.58 9.88
N LEU A 144 -15.50 -7.24 9.85
CA LEU A 144 -16.10 -6.47 8.75
C LEU A 144 -15.28 -6.61 7.46
N HIS A 145 -13.96 -6.44 7.53
CA HIS A 145 -13.04 -6.53 6.39
C HIS A 145 -13.18 -7.86 5.64
N GLY A 146 -13.24 -8.98 6.38
CA GLY A 146 -13.51 -10.30 5.81
C GLY A 146 -14.88 -10.50 5.14
N ARG A 147 -15.81 -9.54 5.28
CA ARG A 147 -17.14 -9.50 4.60
C ARG A 147 -17.27 -8.36 3.58
N CYS A 148 -16.15 -7.74 3.22
CA CYS A 148 -16.07 -6.68 2.22
C CYS A 148 -15.24 -7.17 1.02
N THR A 149 -15.89 -7.80 0.03
CA THR A 149 -15.23 -8.33 -1.18
C THR A 149 -14.32 -7.32 -1.93
N PRO A 150 -14.62 -6.01 -1.97
CA PRO A 150 -13.72 -5.01 -2.58
C PRO A 150 -12.47 -4.67 -1.75
N ALA A 151 -12.42 -5.02 -0.46
CA ALA A 151 -11.45 -4.48 0.47
C ALA A 151 -10.02 -4.91 0.15
N THR A 152 -9.09 -3.94 0.23
CA THR A 152 -7.66 -4.19 0.07
C THR A 152 -6.97 -4.27 1.45
N PRO A 153 -5.70 -4.72 1.52
CA PRO A 153 -4.97 -4.79 2.80
C PRO A 153 -4.77 -3.40 3.43
N PHE A 154 -4.79 -2.34 2.62
CA PHE A 154 -4.74 -0.95 3.05
C PHE A 154 -5.99 -0.49 3.84
N GLN A 155 -7.07 -1.30 3.87
CA GLN A 155 -8.27 -1.07 4.69
C GLN A 155 -8.35 -2.01 5.91
N SER A 156 -7.34 -2.85 6.16
CA SER A 156 -7.25 -3.67 7.39
C SER A 156 -7.09 -2.79 8.64
N HIS A 157 -7.55 -3.27 9.80
CA HIS A 157 -7.39 -2.52 11.05
C HIS A 157 -5.92 -2.27 11.38
N ALA A 158 -5.11 -3.33 11.30
CA ALA A 158 -3.68 -3.29 11.62
C ALA A 158 -2.93 -2.23 10.82
N TRP A 159 -3.18 -2.14 9.51
CA TRP A 159 -2.59 -1.11 8.65
C TRP A 159 -3.01 0.30 9.08
N LEU A 160 -4.33 0.55 9.18
CA LEU A 160 -4.88 1.88 9.47
C LEU A 160 -4.52 2.37 10.88
N HIS A 161 -4.49 1.48 11.87
CA HIS A 161 -4.14 1.77 13.25
C HIS A 161 -2.63 2.02 13.44
N ALA A 162 -1.76 1.18 12.85
CA ALA A 162 -0.32 1.42 12.87
C ALA A 162 0.04 2.73 12.13
N TRP A 163 -0.64 3.01 11.02
CA TRP A 163 -0.47 4.28 10.31
C TRP A 163 -0.90 5.48 11.17
N TRP A 164 -2.03 5.37 11.88
CA TRP A 164 -2.47 6.40 12.81
C TRP A 164 -1.41 6.68 13.88
N GLY A 165 -0.81 5.65 14.49
CA GLY A 165 0.27 5.81 15.47
C GLY A 165 1.52 6.50 14.90
N ALA A 166 2.00 6.05 13.73
CA ALA A 166 3.26 6.52 13.16
C ALA A 166 3.19 7.84 12.37
N TYR A 167 2.03 8.19 11.81
CA TYR A 167 1.84 9.35 10.92
C TYR A 167 0.72 10.30 11.37
N GLY A 168 -0.39 9.76 11.86
CA GLY A 168 -1.60 10.52 12.16
C GLY A 168 -1.51 11.29 13.48
N ALA A 169 -1.45 10.58 14.59
CA ALA A 169 -1.45 11.14 15.95
C ALA A 169 -0.33 12.16 16.21
N PRO A 170 0.93 11.98 15.75
CA PRO A 170 2.01 12.93 16.02
C PRO A 170 1.83 14.29 15.34
N ARG A 171 1.14 14.34 14.18
CA ARG A 171 0.95 15.58 13.40
C ARG A 171 -0.47 16.17 13.54
N TYR A 172 -1.45 15.34 13.88
CA TYR A 172 -2.86 15.72 13.93
C TYR A 172 -3.59 15.05 15.12
N PRO A 173 -3.19 15.26 16.39
CA PRO A 173 -3.69 14.49 17.54
C PRO A 173 -5.21 14.55 17.78
N ARG A 174 -5.92 15.53 17.21
CA ARG A 174 -7.40 15.65 17.23
C ARG A 174 -8.06 15.39 15.87
N GLY A 175 -7.30 14.85 14.92
CA GLY A 175 -7.68 14.66 13.51
C GLY A 175 -8.44 13.36 13.22
N LEU A 176 -8.37 12.35 14.08
CA LEU A 176 -9.01 11.05 13.86
C LEU A 176 -10.53 11.16 13.69
N ARG A 177 -11.06 10.63 12.59
CA ARG A 177 -12.50 10.54 12.32
C ARG A 177 -12.80 9.14 11.76
N VAL A 178 -13.11 8.20 12.64
CA VAL A 178 -13.52 6.85 12.26
C VAL A 178 -15.04 6.80 12.28
N ILE A 179 -15.66 6.82 11.11
CA ILE A 179 -17.11 6.68 10.97
C ILE A 179 -17.43 5.19 10.98
N LEU A 180 -18.42 4.78 11.77
CA LEU A 180 -18.88 3.40 11.89
C LEU A 180 -20.37 3.35 11.60
N LEU A 181 -20.82 2.29 10.91
CA LEU A 181 -22.21 1.96 10.67
C LEU A 181 -22.54 0.65 11.39
N ARG A 182 -23.51 0.70 12.30
CA ARG A 182 -24.02 -0.47 13.02
C ARG A 182 -25.43 -0.84 12.60
N ALA A 183 -25.68 -2.12 12.42
CA ALA A 183 -27.02 -2.68 12.28
C ALA A 183 -27.78 -2.64 13.63
N ALA A 184 -29.06 -3.00 13.62
CA ALA A 184 -29.94 -2.92 14.79
C ALA A 184 -29.53 -3.87 15.95
N ASP A 185 -28.76 -4.90 15.66
CA ASP A 185 -28.11 -5.84 16.58
C ASP A 185 -26.72 -5.36 17.08
N ALA A 186 -26.35 -4.12 16.76
CA ALA A 186 -25.03 -3.51 16.95
C ALA A 186 -23.88 -4.09 16.10
N THR A 187 -24.14 -5.04 15.20
CA THR A 187 -23.12 -5.58 14.27
C THR A 187 -22.55 -4.45 13.39
N LEU A 188 -21.22 -4.36 13.32
CA LEU A 188 -20.52 -3.44 12.44
C LEU A 188 -20.66 -3.88 10.97
N VAL A 189 -21.30 -3.04 10.14
CA VAL A 189 -21.66 -3.33 8.73
C VAL A 189 -21.07 -2.33 7.72
N GLY A 190 -20.37 -1.30 8.21
CA GLY A 190 -19.61 -0.38 7.37
C GLY A 190 -18.71 0.52 8.20
N ALA A 191 -17.61 0.98 7.62
CA ALA A 191 -16.66 1.85 8.31
C ALA A 191 -15.84 2.73 7.34
N ALA A 192 -15.45 3.92 7.79
CA ALA A 192 -14.51 4.79 7.07
C ALA A 192 -13.52 5.43 8.05
N ALA A 193 -12.25 5.04 7.99
CA ALA A 193 -11.18 5.59 8.82
C ALA A 193 -10.51 6.79 8.12
N LEU A 194 -10.73 7.99 8.65
CA LEU A 194 -10.28 9.24 8.05
C LEU A 194 -9.42 10.06 9.02
N LEU A 195 -8.53 10.86 8.43
CA LEU A 195 -7.81 11.96 9.04
C LEU A 195 -8.45 13.28 8.58
N ARG A 196 -8.87 14.11 9.54
CA ARG A 196 -9.10 15.54 9.32
C ARG A 196 -7.78 16.30 9.28
N THR A 197 -7.45 16.87 8.13
CA THR A 197 -6.27 17.72 7.94
C THR A 197 -6.56 19.16 8.32
N GLY A 198 -5.53 19.85 8.84
CA GLY A 198 -5.48 21.30 8.92
C GLY A 198 -4.73 21.91 7.73
N GLY A 199 -4.99 23.17 7.42
CA GLY A 199 -4.37 23.92 6.32
C GLY A 199 -5.34 24.89 5.64
N PRO A 200 -4.91 25.59 4.57
CA PRO A 200 -5.75 26.53 3.82
C PRO A 200 -6.89 25.83 3.05
N VAL A 201 -6.77 24.53 2.79
CA VAL A 201 -7.84 23.67 2.27
C VAL A 201 -8.06 22.54 3.28
N PRO A 202 -8.94 22.71 4.28
CA PRO A 202 -9.24 21.66 5.25
C PRO A 202 -9.96 20.51 4.56
N ALA A 203 -9.52 19.28 4.82
CA ALA A 203 -10.08 18.08 4.22
C ALA A 203 -10.29 16.95 5.24
N LEU A 204 -11.16 16.00 4.92
CA LEU A 204 -11.05 14.61 5.37
C LEU A 204 -10.35 13.81 4.27
N VAL A 205 -9.28 13.10 4.64
CA VAL A 205 -8.55 12.17 3.78
C VAL A 205 -8.51 10.78 4.44
N PRO A 206 -8.46 9.69 3.68
CA PRO A 206 -8.24 8.34 4.23
C PRO A 206 -6.98 8.23 5.11
N LEU A 207 -7.05 7.43 6.18
CA LEU A 207 -5.84 6.93 6.84
C LEU A 207 -5.05 6.02 5.87
N GLY A 208 -3.78 5.77 6.18
CA GLY A 208 -2.85 5.06 5.28
C GLY A 208 -2.05 5.99 4.35
N GLY A 209 -2.61 7.17 4.02
CA GLY A 209 -1.90 8.27 3.35
C GLY A 209 -1.17 7.88 2.06
N ALA A 210 -0.06 8.57 1.77
CA ALA A 210 0.69 8.39 0.53
C ALA A 210 1.34 7.01 0.37
N ILE A 211 1.60 6.28 1.46
CA ILE A 211 2.22 4.94 1.43
C ILE A 211 1.21 3.80 1.20
N SER A 212 -0.07 4.12 1.07
CA SER A 212 -1.11 3.18 0.63
C SER A 212 -1.41 3.40 -0.84
N ASP A 213 -1.45 2.34 -1.64
CA ASP A 213 -1.70 2.45 -3.08
C ASP A 213 -3.19 2.49 -3.45
N PHE A 214 -4.07 2.06 -2.53
CA PHE A 214 -5.53 2.15 -2.70
C PHE A 214 -6.22 2.73 -1.48
N SER A 215 -7.15 3.66 -1.73
CA SER A 215 -7.98 4.30 -0.70
C SER A 215 -9.45 3.96 -0.89
N ASP A 216 -10.06 3.29 0.08
CA ASP A 216 -11.47 2.90 0.08
C ASP A 216 -12.10 3.03 1.48
N VAL A 217 -13.42 2.84 1.57
CA VAL A 217 -14.16 2.56 2.80
C VAL A 217 -14.45 1.06 2.92
N LEU A 218 -14.96 0.61 4.06
CA LEU A 218 -15.55 -0.72 4.20
C LEU A 218 -17.07 -0.62 4.18
N LEU A 219 -17.72 -1.49 3.40
CA LEU A 219 -19.16 -1.74 3.40
C LEU A 219 -19.34 -3.26 3.27
N ASP A 220 -20.05 -3.87 4.22
CA ASP A 220 -20.42 -5.29 4.18
C ASP A 220 -21.23 -5.56 2.90
N ASP A 221 -20.87 -6.58 2.13
CA ASP A 221 -21.49 -6.85 0.82
C ASP A 221 -23.01 -7.07 0.90
N ALA A 222 -23.53 -7.63 2.00
CA ALA A 222 -24.96 -7.82 2.22
C ALA A 222 -25.70 -6.53 2.62
N TRP A 223 -24.96 -5.50 3.05
CA TRP A 223 -25.50 -4.22 3.50
C TRP A 223 -25.20 -3.06 2.56
N ALA A 224 -24.29 -3.22 1.59
CA ALA A 224 -23.66 -2.13 0.85
C ALA A 224 -24.65 -1.09 0.26
N GLU A 225 -25.76 -1.54 -0.34
CA GLU A 225 -26.79 -0.64 -0.91
C GLU A 225 -27.60 0.12 0.16
N ARG A 226 -27.82 -0.48 1.35
CA ARG A 226 -28.50 0.17 2.49
C ARG A 226 -27.54 1.08 3.28
N ALA A 227 -26.27 0.74 3.31
CA ALA A 227 -25.23 1.40 4.09
C ALA A 227 -24.55 2.58 3.35
N ALA A 228 -24.38 2.51 2.02
CA ALA A 228 -23.78 3.59 1.23
C ALA A 228 -24.43 4.98 1.39
N PRO A 229 -25.77 5.15 1.35
CA PRO A 229 -26.39 6.47 1.55
C PRO A 229 -26.24 6.97 2.99
N VAL A 230 -26.29 6.07 3.99
CA VAL A 230 -26.05 6.43 5.40
C VAL A 230 -24.60 6.88 5.61
N LEU A 231 -23.64 6.19 5.00
CA LEU A 231 -22.23 6.58 5.05
C LEU A 231 -21.99 7.92 4.36
N ALA A 232 -22.66 8.21 3.23
CA ALA A 232 -22.58 9.50 2.54
C ALA A 232 -23.08 10.67 3.42
N GLU A 233 -24.18 10.49 4.14
CA GLU A 233 -24.67 11.52 5.08
C GLU A 233 -23.78 11.65 6.32
N ALA A 234 -23.32 10.54 6.90
CA ALA A 234 -22.38 10.55 8.03
C ALA A 234 -21.04 11.22 7.67
N LEU A 235 -20.51 10.95 6.47
CA LEU A 235 -19.32 11.61 5.91
C LEU A 235 -19.52 13.13 5.76
N ALA A 236 -20.67 13.56 5.26
CA ALA A 236 -21.01 14.97 5.13
C ALA A 236 -21.03 15.70 6.48
N GLN A 237 -21.63 15.08 7.49
CA GLN A 237 -21.68 15.63 8.86
C GLN A 237 -20.28 15.65 9.48
N ALA A 238 -19.54 14.54 9.40
CA ALA A 238 -18.15 14.44 9.89
C ALA A 238 -17.19 15.42 9.21
N ALA A 239 -17.44 15.79 7.94
CA ALA A 239 -16.67 16.77 7.19
C ALA A 239 -16.98 18.22 7.56
N GLY A 240 -18.22 18.56 7.94
CA GLY A 240 -18.57 19.90 8.43
C GLY A 240 -18.24 21.03 7.46
N GLY A 241 -18.39 20.79 6.14
CA GLY A 241 -18.05 21.74 5.08
C GLY A 241 -16.59 21.71 4.60
N ALA A 242 -15.73 20.88 5.19
CA ALA A 242 -14.43 20.52 4.61
C ALA A 242 -14.60 19.75 3.28
N LEU A 243 -13.53 19.71 2.49
CA LEU A 243 -13.43 18.79 1.35
C LEU A 243 -13.33 17.35 1.86
N ILE A 244 -13.81 16.37 1.11
CA ILE A 244 -13.45 14.96 1.30
C ILE A 244 -12.74 14.51 0.02
N ASP A 245 -11.60 13.86 0.18
CA ASP A 245 -10.63 13.60 -0.89
C ASP A 245 -10.07 12.18 -0.76
N PHE A 246 -10.60 11.25 -1.55
CA PHE A 246 -10.07 9.90 -1.71
C PHE A 246 -9.12 9.91 -2.92
N PRO A 247 -7.79 9.82 -2.72
CA PRO A 247 -6.82 10.09 -3.79
C PRO A 247 -6.68 8.96 -4.82
N GLU A 248 -6.82 7.69 -4.40
CA GLU A 248 -6.44 6.51 -5.18
C GLU A 248 -7.53 5.42 -5.07
N VAL A 249 -8.74 5.72 -5.57
CA VAL A 249 -9.86 4.77 -5.56
C VAL A 249 -9.71 3.77 -6.71
N ARG A 250 -9.52 2.49 -6.41
CA ARG A 250 -9.51 1.42 -7.42
C ARG A 250 -10.92 1.22 -8.02
N PRO A 251 -11.08 0.92 -9.31
CA PRO A 251 -12.38 0.54 -9.86
C PRO A 251 -13.00 -0.65 -9.11
N GLY A 252 -14.29 -0.53 -8.77
CA GLY A 252 -15.04 -1.51 -7.97
C GLY A 252 -14.97 -1.33 -6.45
N ALA A 253 -14.27 -0.29 -5.98
CA ALA A 253 -14.18 0.10 -4.57
C ALA A 253 -15.55 0.44 -3.95
N ALA A 254 -15.72 0.15 -2.65
CA ALA A 254 -16.97 0.40 -1.92
C ALA A 254 -17.36 1.89 -1.89
N VAL A 255 -16.37 2.79 -1.87
CA VAL A 255 -16.58 4.25 -1.91
C VAL A 255 -17.18 4.74 -3.22
N GLU A 256 -17.15 3.96 -4.32
CA GLU A 256 -17.85 4.33 -5.55
C GLU A 256 -19.38 4.34 -5.36
N ARG A 257 -19.92 3.48 -4.48
CA ARG A 257 -21.34 3.52 -4.07
C ARG A 257 -21.66 4.78 -3.26
N VAL A 258 -20.82 5.08 -2.27
CA VAL A 258 -20.93 6.29 -1.43
C VAL A 258 -20.87 7.55 -2.29
N TYR A 259 -19.98 7.57 -3.28
CA TYR A 259 -19.87 8.62 -4.29
C TYR A 259 -21.15 8.74 -5.13
N ALA A 260 -21.74 7.62 -5.57
CA ALA A 260 -22.98 7.59 -6.33
C ALA A 260 -24.18 8.13 -5.54
N CYS A 261 -24.27 7.83 -4.24
CA CYS A 261 -25.29 8.36 -3.33
C CYS A 261 -25.07 9.82 -2.89
N TRP A 262 -23.91 10.43 -3.19
CA TRP A 262 -23.56 11.74 -2.63
C TRP A 262 -24.48 12.90 -3.10
N PRO A 263 -25.16 13.62 -2.19
CA PRO A 263 -26.19 14.61 -2.54
C PRO A 263 -25.64 16.04 -2.78
N GLY A 264 -24.33 16.21 -2.99
CA GLY A 264 -23.67 17.51 -3.13
C GLY A 264 -22.70 17.59 -4.32
N PRO A 265 -21.97 18.70 -4.47
CA PRO A 265 -20.89 18.81 -5.44
C PRO A 265 -19.89 17.66 -5.32
N ARG A 266 -19.65 16.96 -6.42
CA ARG A 266 -18.71 15.84 -6.54
C ARG A 266 -17.92 15.92 -7.84
N ARG A 267 -16.67 15.45 -7.83
CA ARG A 267 -15.83 15.33 -9.03
C ARG A 267 -15.05 14.02 -8.98
N SER A 268 -14.92 13.37 -10.13
CA SER A 268 -14.00 12.27 -10.34
C SER A 268 -12.92 12.74 -11.32
N LEU A 269 -11.67 12.38 -11.04
CA LEU A 269 -10.49 12.67 -11.86
C LEU A 269 -9.68 11.38 -12.01
N PRO A 270 -8.90 11.19 -13.09
CA PRO A 270 -7.90 10.13 -13.12
C PRO A 270 -6.84 10.38 -12.03
N ALA A 271 -6.39 9.31 -11.40
CA ALA A 271 -5.28 9.28 -10.45
C ALA A 271 -4.16 8.40 -11.01
N SER A 272 -3.55 7.53 -10.19
CA SER A 272 -2.43 6.71 -10.63
C SER A 272 -2.84 5.54 -11.54
N VAL A 273 -1.89 5.10 -12.38
CA VAL A 273 -1.98 3.82 -13.09
C VAL A 273 -1.49 2.72 -12.16
N CYS A 274 -2.21 1.60 -12.13
CA CYS A 274 -1.79 0.33 -11.57
C CYS A 274 -1.73 -0.71 -12.69
N LEU A 275 -0.83 -1.68 -12.56
CA LEU A 275 -0.63 -2.73 -13.55
C LEU A 275 -1.02 -4.09 -12.95
N GLU A 276 -1.97 -4.77 -13.58
CA GLU A 276 -2.57 -5.99 -13.03
C GLU A 276 -2.34 -7.19 -13.94
N LEU A 277 -1.94 -8.32 -13.35
CA LEU A 277 -1.80 -9.61 -14.02
C LEU A 277 -2.90 -10.55 -13.52
N PRO A 278 -3.36 -11.52 -14.34
CA PRO A 278 -4.30 -12.53 -13.86
C PRO A 278 -3.67 -13.34 -12.72
N ALA A 279 -4.45 -13.66 -11.69
CA ALA A 279 -4.01 -14.53 -10.61
C ALA A 279 -3.98 -16.00 -11.07
N VAL A 280 -2.92 -16.36 -11.79
CA VAL A 280 -2.67 -17.71 -12.31
C VAL A 280 -1.22 -18.14 -12.00
N PRO A 281 -0.90 -19.45 -12.02
CA PRO A 281 0.45 -19.97 -11.88
C PRO A 281 1.48 -19.35 -12.84
N MET A 282 2.76 -19.43 -12.46
CA MET A 282 3.85 -18.75 -13.17
C MET A 282 4.08 -19.26 -14.60
N ASP A 283 3.77 -20.53 -14.88
CA ASP A 283 3.84 -21.10 -16.22
C ASP A 283 2.71 -20.62 -17.14
N GLU A 284 1.51 -20.41 -16.62
CA GLU A 284 0.42 -19.70 -17.32
C GLU A 284 0.78 -18.23 -17.61
N LEU A 285 1.35 -17.51 -16.62
CA LEU A 285 1.86 -16.15 -16.86
C LEU A 285 2.92 -16.12 -17.96
N VAL A 286 3.81 -17.12 -17.99
CA VAL A 286 4.84 -17.31 -19.02
C VAL A 286 4.24 -17.66 -20.38
N ALA A 287 3.16 -18.45 -20.45
CA ALA A 287 2.49 -18.83 -21.69
C ALA A 287 1.87 -17.62 -22.42
N ARG A 288 1.49 -16.56 -21.68
CA ARG A 288 1.00 -15.29 -22.23
C ARG A 288 2.09 -14.44 -22.92
N LEU A 289 3.38 -14.82 -22.81
CA LEU A 289 4.51 -14.05 -23.35
C LEU A 289 4.94 -14.56 -24.74
N PRO A 290 5.59 -13.71 -25.58
CA PRO A 290 6.25 -14.18 -26.79
C PRO A 290 7.24 -15.31 -26.50
N SER A 291 7.33 -16.30 -27.39
CA SER A 291 8.06 -17.56 -27.18
C SER A 291 9.49 -17.38 -26.65
N SER A 292 10.28 -16.48 -27.25
CA SER A 292 11.65 -16.15 -26.84
C SER A 292 11.74 -15.52 -25.44
N ARG A 293 10.74 -14.71 -25.05
CA ARG A 293 10.65 -14.13 -23.69
C ARG A 293 10.23 -15.20 -22.68
N GLY A 294 9.24 -16.02 -23.00
CA GLY A 294 8.81 -17.13 -22.14
C GLY A 294 9.89 -18.21 -21.96
N GLN A 295 10.73 -18.45 -22.97
CA GLN A 295 11.94 -19.28 -22.86
C GLN A 295 12.95 -18.64 -21.90
N ARG A 296 13.20 -17.31 -22.00
CA ARG A 296 14.11 -16.58 -21.11
C ARG A 296 13.65 -16.61 -19.66
N VAL A 297 12.37 -16.37 -19.38
CA VAL A 297 11.81 -16.47 -18.01
C VAL A 297 11.99 -17.88 -17.44
N ARG A 298 11.68 -18.93 -18.21
CA ARG A 298 11.90 -20.33 -17.78
C ARG A 298 13.38 -20.67 -17.58
N ALA A 299 14.29 -20.06 -18.34
CA ALA A 299 15.73 -20.20 -18.11
C ALA A 299 16.17 -19.49 -16.81
N ASN A 300 15.66 -18.27 -16.54
CA ASN A 300 15.91 -17.54 -15.31
C ASN A 300 15.41 -18.32 -14.08
N LEU A 301 14.18 -18.84 -14.11
CA LEU A 301 13.62 -19.66 -13.02
C LEU A 301 14.45 -20.93 -12.75
N ARG A 302 14.79 -21.71 -13.79
CA ARG A 302 15.65 -22.90 -13.63
C ARG A 302 17.03 -22.56 -13.08
N LYS A 303 17.58 -21.40 -13.47
CA LYS A 303 18.87 -20.93 -12.98
C LYS A 303 18.82 -20.51 -11.51
N THR A 304 17.77 -19.81 -11.09
CA THR A 304 17.55 -19.46 -9.67
C THR A 304 17.47 -20.72 -8.79
N ALA A 305 16.76 -21.76 -9.25
CA ALA A 305 16.73 -23.06 -8.58
C ALA A 305 18.12 -23.74 -8.57
N ALA A 306 18.82 -23.77 -9.71
CA ALA A 306 20.17 -24.36 -9.82
C ALA A 306 21.27 -23.59 -9.06
N LEU A 307 20.98 -22.38 -8.58
CA LEU A 307 21.86 -21.61 -7.69
C LEU A 307 21.66 -21.96 -6.20
N GLY A 308 20.71 -22.82 -5.84
CA GLY A 308 20.42 -23.17 -4.45
C GLY A 308 19.73 -22.04 -3.68
N LEU A 309 18.93 -21.21 -4.35
CA LEU A 309 18.17 -20.15 -3.67
C LEU A 309 16.89 -20.72 -3.03
N GLU A 310 16.89 -20.83 -1.71
CA GLU A 310 15.79 -21.39 -0.93
C GLU A 310 14.72 -20.33 -0.61
N ARG A 311 13.44 -20.64 -0.85
CA ARG A 311 12.28 -19.83 -0.42
C ARG A 311 11.82 -20.29 0.97
N ARG A 312 11.76 -19.36 1.92
CA ARG A 312 11.20 -19.59 3.26
C ARG A 312 10.09 -18.56 3.53
N ALA A 313 8.86 -19.03 3.74
CA ALA A 313 7.82 -18.19 4.32
C ALA A 313 8.16 -17.92 5.79
N VAL A 314 8.12 -16.65 6.20
CA VAL A 314 8.45 -16.21 7.56
C VAL A 314 7.18 -16.33 8.43
N PRO A 315 7.23 -17.04 9.56
CA PRO A 315 6.07 -17.15 10.45
C PRO A 315 5.81 -15.83 11.20
N PRO A 316 4.56 -15.53 11.63
CA PRO A 316 4.16 -14.21 12.13
C PRO A 316 5.01 -13.67 13.29
N GLU A 317 5.54 -14.54 14.14
CA GLU A 317 6.43 -14.20 15.26
C GLU A 317 7.84 -13.73 14.83
N GLU A 318 8.32 -14.15 13.66
CA GLU A 318 9.61 -13.74 13.10
C GLU A 318 9.51 -12.52 12.19
N VAL A 319 8.31 -12.16 11.71
CA VAL A 319 8.05 -11.05 10.79
C VAL A 319 8.74 -9.73 11.20
N PRO A 320 8.71 -9.28 12.46
CA PRO A 320 9.40 -8.05 12.87
C PRO A 320 10.93 -8.11 12.68
N GLY A 321 11.54 -9.30 12.78
CA GLY A 321 12.95 -9.51 12.47
C GLY A 321 13.22 -9.45 10.97
N ALA A 322 12.46 -10.21 10.18
CA ALA A 322 12.60 -10.24 8.72
C ALA A 322 12.35 -8.86 8.07
N LEU A 323 11.47 -8.03 8.64
CA LEU A 323 11.22 -6.67 8.14
C LEU A 323 12.42 -5.71 8.33
N ARG A 324 13.23 -5.89 9.38
CA ARG A 324 14.46 -5.11 9.56
C ARG A 324 15.49 -5.49 8.50
N VAL A 325 15.68 -6.80 8.28
CA VAL A 325 16.52 -7.34 7.20
C VAL A 325 16.02 -6.86 5.82
N LEU A 326 14.71 -6.87 5.59
CA LEU A 326 14.09 -6.34 4.36
C LEU A 326 14.45 -4.86 4.16
N LEU A 327 14.27 -4.02 5.18
CA LEU A 327 14.54 -2.59 5.10
C LEU A 327 16.03 -2.28 4.94
N ASP A 328 16.92 -3.04 5.59
CA ASP A 328 18.36 -2.89 5.46
C ASP A 328 18.84 -3.31 4.07
N LEU A 329 18.40 -4.47 3.55
CA LEU A 329 18.64 -4.88 2.17
C LEU A 329 18.00 -3.91 1.15
N HIS A 330 16.86 -3.31 1.47
CA HIS A 330 16.22 -2.28 0.63
C HIS A 330 17.04 -1.00 0.59
N ARG A 331 17.76 -0.62 1.66
CA ARG A 331 18.71 0.50 1.65
C ARG A 331 19.96 0.16 0.85
N THR A 332 20.59 -0.98 1.15
CA THR A 332 21.85 -1.41 0.54
C THR A 332 21.73 -1.55 -0.98
N GLN A 333 20.59 -2.05 -1.51
CA GLN A 333 20.44 -2.24 -2.96
C GLN A 333 20.42 -0.97 -3.82
N TRP A 334 20.38 0.23 -3.23
CA TRP A 334 20.46 1.51 -3.96
C TRP A 334 21.81 2.21 -3.81
N GLN A 335 22.69 1.73 -2.92
CA GLN A 335 24.02 2.33 -2.73
C GLN A 335 24.85 2.24 -4.02
N GLY A 336 25.57 3.33 -4.34
CA GLY A 336 26.41 3.43 -5.54
C GLY A 336 25.68 3.55 -6.89
N ARG A 337 24.34 3.43 -6.95
CA ARG A 337 23.61 3.29 -8.24
C ARG A 337 23.22 4.60 -8.93
N GLY A 338 23.58 5.76 -8.39
CA GLY A 338 23.14 7.09 -8.88
C GLY A 338 21.63 7.38 -8.73
N ARG A 339 20.81 6.35 -8.51
CA ARG A 339 19.37 6.40 -8.27
C ARG A 339 19.06 6.48 -6.79
N LYS A 340 17.95 7.13 -6.46
CA LYS A 340 17.52 7.34 -5.07
C LYS A 340 16.46 6.32 -4.69
N VAL A 341 16.65 5.70 -3.54
CA VAL A 341 15.58 5.03 -2.79
C VAL A 341 14.49 6.06 -2.43
N THR A 342 13.23 5.65 -2.44
CA THR A 342 12.09 6.51 -2.04
C THR A 342 12.35 7.07 -0.64
N ALA A 343 12.34 8.40 -0.50
CA ALA A 343 12.85 9.08 0.71
C ALA A 343 12.03 8.81 1.99
N GLU A 344 10.85 8.19 1.85
CA GLU A 344 10.02 7.72 2.96
C GLU A 344 10.48 6.38 3.53
N HIS A 345 11.03 5.46 2.70
CA HIS A 345 11.49 4.14 3.15
C HIS A 345 12.72 4.22 4.08
N LEU A 346 13.34 5.39 4.15
CA LEU A 346 14.44 5.73 5.06
C LEU A 346 13.98 6.28 6.43
N ARG A 347 12.67 6.46 6.65
CA ARG A 347 12.15 7.13 7.84
C ARG A 347 11.82 6.13 8.97
N PRO A 348 12.20 6.40 10.23
CA PRO A 348 11.85 5.52 11.36
C PRO A 348 10.35 5.25 11.50
N ARG A 349 9.49 6.23 11.17
CA ARG A 349 8.02 6.07 11.15
C ARG A 349 7.52 5.02 10.15
N PHE A 350 8.20 4.85 9.02
CA PHE A 350 7.86 3.85 8.01
C PHE A 350 8.21 2.44 8.51
N ALA A 351 9.40 2.28 9.11
CA ALA A 351 9.80 1.04 9.76
C ALA A 351 8.85 0.65 10.90
N ALA A 352 8.56 1.59 11.82
CA ALA A 352 7.64 1.37 12.94
C ALA A 352 6.22 1.00 12.48
N HIS A 353 5.71 1.66 11.43
CA HIS A 353 4.42 1.32 10.82
C HIS A 353 4.40 -0.11 10.25
N LEU A 354 5.42 -0.50 9.48
CA LEU A 354 5.48 -1.85 8.90
C LEU A 354 5.67 -2.93 9.97
N GLU A 355 6.58 -2.75 10.93
CA GLU A 355 6.78 -3.73 12.02
C GLU A 355 5.51 -3.93 12.85
N GLN A 356 4.72 -2.87 13.10
CA GLN A 356 3.45 -2.97 13.82
C GLN A 356 2.31 -3.57 12.97
N ALA A 357 2.16 -3.13 11.72
CA ALA A 357 1.05 -3.56 10.86
C ALA A 357 1.22 -5.01 10.39
N VAL A 358 2.38 -5.32 9.80
CA VAL A 358 2.58 -6.52 9.00
C VAL A 358 2.62 -7.78 9.87
N GLY A 359 3.10 -7.71 11.12
CA GLY A 359 3.04 -8.85 12.05
C GLY A 359 1.61 -9.32 12.33
N ALA A 360 0.69 -8.36 12.59
CA ALA A 360 -0.73 -8.66 12.79
C ALA A 360 -1.42 -9.12 11.49
N MET A 361 -1.07 -8.51 10.35
CA MET A 361 -1.59 -8.89 9.03
C MET A 361 -1.15 -10.31 8.62
N ALA A 362 0.11 -10.68 8.89
CA ALA A 362 0.64 -12.01 8.60
C ALA A 362 -0.08 -13.11 9.40
N GLY A 363 -0.38 -12.85 10.69
CA GLY A 363 -1.20 -13.73 11.52
C GLY A 363 -2.64 -13.96 11.03
N ARG A 364 -3.13 -13.15 10.07
CA ARG A 364 -4.45 -13.29 9.44
C ARG A 364 -4.40 -13.63 7.94
N GLY A 365 -3.21 -13.80 7.35
CA GLY A 365 -3.03 -14.00 5.91
C GLY A 365 -3.30 -12.77 5.03
N GLU A 366 -3.32 -11.57 5.63
CA GLU A 366 -3.44 -10.27 4.92
C GLU A 366 -2.10 -9.76 4.37
N ALA A 367 -1.01 -10.37 4.83
CA ALA A 367 0.34 -10.16 4.33
C ALA A 367 1.12 -11.48 4.38
N ALA A 368 2.13 -11.60 3.53
CA ALA A 368 3.14 -12.65 3.59
C ALA A 368 4.53 -12.00 3.53
N VAL A 369 5.45 -12.49 4.35
CA VAL A 369 6.87 -12.13 4.29
C VAL A 369 7.65 -13.38 3.91
N THR A 370 8.51 -13.26 2.90
CA THR A 370 9.26 -14.39 2.34
C THR A 370 10.74 -14.07 2.30
N GLU A 371 11.54 -14.89 2.98
CA GLU A 371 13.00 -14.90 2.88
C GLU A 371 13.45 -15.72 1.66
N PHE A 372 14.46 -15.21 0.96
CA PHE A 372 15.22 -15.94 -0.05
C PHE A 372 16.64 -16.12 0.48
N ARG A 373 17.06 -17.36 0.72
CA ARG A 373 18.36 -17.69 1.34
C ARG A 373 19.30 -18.26 0.29
N LEU A 374 20.52 -17.75 0.24
CA LEU A 374 21.58 -18.20 -0.67
C LEU A 374 22.82 -18.51 0.14
N ASP A 375 23.32 -19.75 0.01
CA ASP A 375 24.47 -20.25 0.77
C ASP A 375 24.22 -20.15 2.30
N GLY A 376 22.97 -20.44 2.73
CA GLY A 376 22.47 -20.34 4.12
C GLY A 376 21.99 -18.95 4.56
N GLU A 377 22.58 -17.90 3.98
CA GLU A 377 22.38 -16.49 4.36
C GLU A 377 21.23 -15.81 3.61
N VAL A 378 20.47 -14.95 4.29
CA VAL A 378 19.37 -14.19 3.67
C VAL A 378 19.92 -13.25 2.59
N ALA A 379 19.43 -13.41 1.36
CA ALA A 379 19.87 -12.68 0.17
C ALA A 379 18.77 -11.74 -0.38
N ALA A 380 17.50 -12.05 -0.13
CA ALA A 380 16.40 -11.11 -0.31
C ALA A 380 15.29 -11.39 0.71
N VAL A 381 14.45 -10.38 0.94
CA VAL A 381 13.17 -10.53 1.65
C VAL A 381 12.11 -9.78 0.86
N ASP A 382 10.95 -10.40 0.60
CA ASP A 382 9.77 -9.75 0.03
C ASP A 382 8.63 -9.65 1.05
N LEU A 383 7.90 -8.54 0.96
CA LEU A 383 6.63 -8.29 1.64
C LEU A 383 5.55 -8.22 0.57
N THR A 384 4.72 -9.25 0.50
CA THR A 384 3.55 -9.35 -0.38
C THR A 384 2.28 -9.10 0.44
N LEU A 385 1.44 -8.15 0.00
CA LEU A 385 0.15 -7.86 0.62
C LEU A 385 -0.96 -8.68 -0.07
N VAL A 386 -1.92 -9.19 0.72
CA VAL A 386 -2.87 -10.23 0.30
C VAL A 386 -4.30 -9.90 0.78
N ALA A 387 -5.27 -9.96 -0.13
CA ALA A 387 -6.69 -9.70 0.09
C ALA A 387 -7.56 -10.69 -0.72
N PRO A 388 -8.89 -10.73 -0.54
CA PRO A 388 -9.78 -11.62 -1.29
C PRO A 388 -9.62 -11.55 -2.82
N ARG A 389 -9.43 -10.33 -3.37
CA ARG A 389 -9.27 -10.12 -4.82
C ARG A 389 -7.95 -9.45 -5.25
N LEU A 390 -6.94 -9.38 -4.39
CA LEU A 390 -5.66 -8.76 -4.74
C LEU A 390 -4.50 -9.42 -3.99
N THR A 391 -3.43 -9.73 -4.71
CA THR A 391 -2.13 -10.10 -4.15
C THR A 391 -1.07 -9.24 -4.85
N GLY A 392 -0.17 -8.59 -4.11
CA GLY A 392 0.83 -7.72 -4.71
C GLY A 392 2.07 -7.51 -3.85
N GLY A 393 3.25 -7.60 -4.46
CA GLY A 393 4.53 -7.34 -3.82
C GLY A 393 4.66 -5.85 -3.48
N TYR A 394 4.54 -5.50 -2.20
CA TYR A 394 4.50 -4.12 -1.72
C TYR A 394 5.90 -3.52 -1.53
N LEU A 395 6.81 -4.28 -0.95
CA LEU A 395 8.20 -3.85 -0.73
C LEU A 395 9.12 -5.08 -0.73
N TYR A 396 10.37 -4.91 -1.16
CA TYR A 396 11.38 -5.95 -1.05
C TYR A 396 12.77 -5.35 -0.83
N GLY A 397 13.63 -6.07 -0.12
CA GLY A 397 15.07 -5.86 -0.08
C GLY A 397 15.79 -6.98 -0.82
N ALA A 398 16.82 -6.68 -1.60
CA ALA A 398 17.56 -7.70 -2.35
C ALA A 398 19.05 -7.34 -2.45
N ASP A 399 19.89 -8.17 -1.86
CA ASP A 399 21.35 -8.06 -1.83
C ASP A 399 21.94 -7.89 -3.26
N PRO A 400 22.90 -6.96 -3.46
CA PRO A 400 23.69 -6.89 -4.69
C PRO A 400 24.22 -8.24 -5.21
N ARG A 401 24.62 -9.17 -4.32
CA ARG A 401 25.18 -10.49 -4.69
C ARG A 401 24.25 -11.33 -5.56
N LEU A 402 22.93 -11.16 -5.44
CA LEU A 402 21.96 -11.83 -6.32
C LEU A 402 22.14 -11.39 -7.79
N ARG A 403 22.41 -10.11 -8.05
CA ARG A 403 22.61 -9.57 -9.40
C ARG A 403 23.99 -9.93 -9.96
N GLU A 404 25.01 -10.04 -9.11
CA GLU A 404 26.34 -10.55 -9.48
C GLU A 404 26.30 -12.03 -9.87
N ARG A 405 25.55 -12.86 -9.12
CA ARG A 405 25.21 -14.25 -9.49
C ARG A 405 24.20 -14.32 -10.66
N LYS A 406 23.81 -13.16 -11.21
CA LYS A 406 22.92 -12.99 -12.37
C LYS A 406 21.54 -13.63 -12.16
N VAL A 407 20.96 -13.46 -10.98
CA VAL A 407 19.56 -13.78 -10.64
C VAL A 407 18.66 -12.64 -11.12
N ASP A 408 17.56 -13.00 -11.77
CA ASP A 408 16.49 -12.07 -12.13
C ASP A 408 15.54 -11.89 -10.94
N VAL A 409 15.82 -10.88 -10.13
CA VAL A 409 15.05 -10.55 -8.91
C VAL A 409 13.58 -10.25 -9.24
N THR A 410 13.29 -9.61 -10.38
CA THR A 410 11.91 -9.30 -10.78
C THR A 410 11.12 -10.56 -11.13
N THR A 411 11.72 -11.49 -11.89
CA THR A 411 11.11 -12.82 -12.15
C THR A 411 10.95 -13.65 -10.86
N MET A 412 11.92 -13.57 -9.94
CA MET A 412 11.90 -14.26 -8.64
C MET A 412 10.76 -13.77 -7.74
N LEU A 413 10.60 -12.45 -7.59
CA LEU A 413 9.53 -11.84 -6.80
C LEU A 413 8.15 -12.10 -7.39
N LEU A 414 8.00 -12.04 -8.72
CA LEU A 414 6.72 -12.34 -9.37
C LEU A 414 6.33 -13.81 -9.16
N HIS A 415 7.30 -14.73 -9.22
CA HIS A 415 7.09 -16.14 -8.89
C HIS A 415 6.65 -16.31 -7.41
N SER A 416 7.27 -15.60 -6.46
CA SER A 416 6.84 -15.56 -5.06
C SER A 416 5.35 -15.20 -4.93
N GLY A 417 4.94 -14.12 -5.61
CA GLY A 417 3.54 -13.69 -5.66
C GLY A 417 2.58 -14.72 -6.25
N THR A 418 3.00 -15.50 -7.26
CA THR A 418 2.17 -16.61 -7.78
C THR A 418 2.04 -17.78 -6.82
N LEU A 419 3.05 -18.04 -5.98
CA LEU A 419 2.97 -19.10 -4.97
C LEU A 419 2.02 -18.68 -3.83
N HIS A 420 2.06 -17.42 -3.40
CA HIS A 420 1.08 -16.85 -2.45
C HIS A 420 -0.38 -16.81 -2.97
N LEU A 421 -0.61 -17.07 -4.26
CA LEU A 421 -1.95 -17.31 -4.80
C LEU A 421 -2.36 -18.80 -4.73
N ALA A 422 -1.41 -19.72 -4.92
CA ALA A 422 -1.63 -21.16 -4.80
C ALA A 422 -1.74 -21.63 -3.33
N ASP A 423 -1.05 -20.95 -2.40
CA ASP A 423 -1.08 -21.20 -0.95
C ASP A 423 -2.44 -20.81 -0.30
N ARG A 424 -3.46 -20.43 -1.09
CA ARG A 424 -4.78 -19.97 -0.61
C ARG A 424 -5.82 -21.10 -0.55
N PRO A 425 -6.75 -21.09 0.41
CA PRO A 425 -7.92 -21.96 0.38
C PRO A 425 -8.79 -21.65 -0.86
N ALA A 426 -9.27 -22.70 -1.54
CA ALA A 426 -9.95 -22.60 -2.84
C ALA A 426 -11.41 -22.11 -2.71
N SER A 427 -11.60 -20.82 -2.41
CA SER A 427 -12.91 -20.17 -2.32
C SER A 427 -13.29 -19.39 -3.59
N SER A 428 -13.99 -20.08 -4.51
CA SER A 428 -14.98 -19.53 -5.45
C SER A 428 -14.60 -18.30 -6.30
N GLY A 429 -14.02 -18.54 -7.49
CA GLY A 429 -14.07 -17.57 -8.59
C GLY A 429 -13.06 -17.80 -9.71
N SER A 430 -13.54 -18.06 -10.93
CA SER A 430 -12.74 -18.05 -12.17
C SER A 430 -13.45 -17.22 -13.25
N GLY A 431 -12.87 -16.08 -13.63
CA GLY A 431 -13.54 -15.04 -14.42
C GLY A 431 -12.66 -13.80 -14.61
N ARG A 432 -12.72 -13.17 -15.79
CA ARG A 432 -11.81 -12.07 -16.15
C ARG A 432 -12.11 -10.78 -15.36
N SER A 433 -11.09 -9.93 -15.25
CA SER A 433 -11.03 -8.68 -14.48
C SER A 433 -12.24 -7.76 -14.68
N GLY A 434 -12.60 -7.01 -13.62
CA GLY A 434 -13.52 -5.87 -13.70
C GLY A 434 -14.99 -6.11 -13.34
N ALA A 435 -15.42 -7.34 -13.05
CA ALA A 435 -16.83 -7.67 -12.79
C ALA A 435 -17.10 -8.37 -11.44
N PRO A 436 -18.35 -8.36 -10.92
CA PRO A 436 -18.79 -9.31 -9.91
C PRO A 436 -18.54 -10.75 -10.38
N GLY A 437 -17.86 -11.57 -9.57
CA GLY A 437 -17.41 -12.93 -9.96
C GLY A 437 -15.98 -13.02 -10.51
N ALA A 438 -15.30 -11.90 -10.81
CA ALA A 438 -13.90 -11.90 -11.25
C ALA A 438 -12.91 -12.21 -10.12
N PRO A 439 -11.95 -13.16 -10.30
CA PRO A 439 -10.55 -12.82 -10.43
C PRO A 439 -9.99 -11.97 -9.28
N GLY A 440 -9.37 -12.62 -8.29
CA GLY A 440 -8.16 -12.03 -7.75
C GLY A 440 -7.17 -11.65 -8.85
N VAL A 441 -6.40 -10.60 -8.59
CA VAL A 441 -5.34 -10.12 -9.49
C VAL A 441 -3.99 -10.18 -8.80
N LEU A 442 -2.96 -10.52 -9.57
CA LEU A 442 -1.57 -10.31 -9.19
C LEU A 442 -1.21 -8.86 -9.55
N SER A 443 -1.40 -7.96 -8.59
CA SER A 443 -1.19 -6.53 -8.76
C SER A 443 0.29 -6.19 -8.65
N MET A 444 0.82 -5.46 -9.63
CA MET A 444 2.13 -4.80 -9.56
C MET A 444 2.05 -3.43 -8.87
N LEU A 445 0.93 -3.20 -8.15
CA LEU A 445 0.53 -2.01 -7.43
C LEU A 445 0.63 -0.75 -8.29
N ARG A 446 0.74 0.42 -7.64
CA ARG A 446 0.84 1.72 -8.28
C ARG A 446 2.18 1.87 -9.03
N GLY A 447 2.10 2.33 -10.27
CA GLY A 447 3.24 2.60 -11.11
C GLY A 447 2.96 2.34 -12.59
N ASP A 448 3.65 3.05 -13.47
CA ASP A 448 3.51 2.97 -14.94
C ASP A 448 4.88 2.72 -15.59
N GLU A 449 5.72 1.95 -14.89
CA GLU A 449 7.14 1.77 -15.23
C GLU A 449 7.29 0.91 -16.50
N PRO A 450 8.02 1.37 -17.54
CA PRO A 450 8.15 0.64 -18.81
C PRO A 450 8.62 -0.81 -18.68
N HIS A 451 9.42 -1.14 -17.66
CA HIS A 451 9.87 -2.53 -17.46
C HIS A 451 8.73 -3.47 -17.05
N LYS A 452 7.67 -3.00 -16.38
CA LYS A 452 6.55 -3.85 -15.92
C LYS A 452 5.76 -4.43 -17.10
N TYR A 453 5.69 -3.70 -18.22
CA TYR A 453 5.02 -4.11 -19.45
C TYR A 453 5.59 -5.37 -20.12
N HIS A 454 6.80 -5.83 -19.75
CA HIS A 454 7.35 -7.08 -20.25
C HIS A 454 6.45 -8.30 -19.98
N TRP A 455 5.65 -8.25 -18.90
CA TRP A 455 4.71 -9.29 -18.47
C TRP A 455 3.31 -9.23 -19.11
N ARG A 456 3.07 -8.24 -19.97
CA ARG A 456 1.74 -7.93 -20.54
C ARG A 456 0.65 -7.81 -19.46
N PRO A 457 0.78 -6.87 -18.50
CA PRO A 457 -0.29 -6.53 -17.57
C PRO A 457 -1.44 -5.78 -18.25
N GLU A 458 -2.62 -5.82 -17.65
CA GLU A 458 -3.71 -4.88 -17.89
C GLU A 458 -3.41 -3.54 -17.20
N ARG A 459 -3.83 -2.42 -17.81
CA ARG A 459 -3.68 -1.07 -17.24
C ARG A 459 -4.96 -0.66 -16.54
N VAL A 460 -4.95 -0.64 -15.21
CA VAL A 460 -6.09 -0.22 -14.38
C VAL A 460 -5.81 1.20 -13.87
N VAL A 461 -6.74 2.13 -14.10
CA VAL A 461 -6.55 3.54 -13.70
C VAL A 461 -7.36 3.82 -12.44
N SER A 462 -6.66 4.12 -11.34
CA SER A 462 -7.27 4.61 -10.10
C SER A 462 -7.93 5.97 -10.32
N ARG A 463 -8.91 6.29 -9.48
CA ARG A 463 -9.72 7.51 -9.57
C ARG A 463 -9.54 8.34 -8.31
N ARG A 464 -9.34 9.65 -8.46
CA ARG A 464 -9.45 10.58 -7.34
C ARG A 464 -10.90 11.04 -7.23
N LEU A 465 -11.52 10.80 -6.07
CA LEU A 465 -12.91 11.17 -5.80
C LEU A 465 -12.94 12.34 -4.81
N LEU A 466 -13.39 13.49 -5.30
CA LEU A 466 -13.61 14.70 -4.51
C LEU A 466 -15.09 14.85 -4.21
N LEU A 467 -15.44 15.03 -2.94
CA LEU A 467 -16.80 15.24 -2.45
C LEU A 467 -16.86 16.49 -1.57
N ALA A 468 -17.91 17.30 -1.72
CA ALA A 468 -18.12 18.47 -0.88
C ALA A 468 -19.63 18.78 -0.69
N ARG A 469 -19.94 19.61 0.32
CA ARG A 469 -21.26 20.21 0.53
C ARG A 469 -21.12 21.68 0.96
N GLY A 470 -22.16 22.48 0.68
CA GLY A 470 -22.18 23.90 0.98
C GLY A 470 -20.96 24.64 0.42
N ARG A 471 -20.31 25.47 1.26
CA ARG A 471 -19.16 26.30 0.90
C ARG A 471 -17.94 25.49 0.40
N GLY A 472 -17.83 24.19 0.76
CA GLY A 472 -16.76 23.31 0.28
C GLY A 472 -16.74 23.10 -1.24
N GLY A 473 -17.82 23.39 -1.96
CA GLY A 473 -17.87 23.29 -3.42
C GLY A 473 -16.84 24.16 -4.15
N VAL A 474 -16.50 25.33 -3.58
CA VAL A 474 -15.45 26.22 -4.13
C VAL A 474 -14.05 25.61 -3.96
N LEU A 475 -13.79 24.99 -2.80
CA LEU A 475 -12.52 24.28 -2.53
C LEU A 475 -12.36 23.08 -3.47
N LEU A 476 -13.43 22.32 -3.71
CA LEU A 476 -13.46 21.21 -4.66
C LEU A 476 -13.12 21.68 -6.08
N GLY A 477 -13.67 22.82 -6.51
CA GLY A 477 -13.32 23.44 -7.81
C GLY A 477 -11.84 23.81 -7.90
N ALA A 478 -11.30 24.50 -6.88
CA ALA A 478 -9.90 24.90 -6.84
C ALA A 478 -8.93 23.70 -6.86
N VAL A 479 -9.21 22.65 -6.08
CA VAL A 479 -8.41 21.41 -6.05
C VAL A 479 -8.47 20.66 -7.39
N ALA A 480 -9.64 20.58 -8.02
CA ALA A 480 -9.80 19.94 -9.32
C ALA A 480 -9.06 20.68 -10.43
N CYS A 481 -9.16 22.01 -10.49
CA CYS A 481 -8.42 22.84 -11.45
C CYS A 481 -6.90 22.73 -11.22
N GLY A 482 -6.45 22.76 -9.96
CA GLY A 482 -5.05 22.57 -9.61
C GLY A 482 -4.50 21.20 -10.00
N ALA A 483 -5.30 20.14 -9.90
CA ALA A 483 -4.93 18.80 -10.37
C ALA A 483 -4.82 18.75 -11.91
N ALA A 484 -5.80 19.29 -12.63
CA ALA A 484 -5.77 19.36 -14.10
C ALA A 484 -4.56 20.16 -14.61
N GLY A 485 -4.26 21.31 -14.01
CA GLY A 485 -3.08 22.12 -14.34
C GLY A 485 -1.76 21.38 -14.14
N ARG A 486 -1.63 20.56 -13.08
CA ARG A 486 -0.45 19.68 -12.90
C ARG A 486 -0.37 18.57 -13.94
N GLY A 487 -1.50 18.03 -14.40
CA GLY A 487 -1.56 17.08 -15.52
C GLY A 487 -0.96 17.67 -16.80
N VAL A 488 -1.52 18.80 -17.26
CA VAL A 488 -1.03 19.52 -18.45
C VAL A 488 0.43 19.92 -18.31
N ALA A 489 0.88 20.37 -17.12
CA ALA A 489 2.29 20.68 -16.88
C ALA A 489 3.20 19.45 -17.01
N LYS A 490 2.80 18.28 -16.49
CA LYS A 490 3.54 17.01 -16.64
C LYS A 490 3.62 16.58 -18.11
N GLU A 491 2.54 16.74 -18.88
CA GLU A 491 2.50 16.44 -20.32
C GLU A 491 3.41 17.37 -21.13
N VAL A 492 3.35 18.69 -20.89
CA VAL A 492 4.22 19.68 -21.55
C VAL A 492 5.69 19.44 -21.20
N LEU A 493 6.01 19.05 -19.96
CA LEU A 493 7.38 18.70 -19.56
C LEU A 493 7.87 17.41 -20.24
N ARG A 494 7.03 16.37 -20.33
CA ARG A 494 7.33 15.13 -21.09
C ARG A 494 7.57 15.44 -22.58
N ALA A 495 6.68 16.20 -23.20
CA ALA A 495 6.76 16.59 -24.61
C ALA A 495 7.93 17.55 -24.92
N ARG A 496 8.45 18.28 -23.92
CA ARG A 496 9.72 19.02 -24.04
C ARG A 496 10.92 18.08 -23.97
N ARG A 497 11.00 17.20 -22.96
CA ARG A 497 12.12 16.24 -22.82
C ARG A 497 12.30 15.34 -24.05
N SER A 498 11.20 14.84 -24.61
CA SER A 498 11.23 14.01 -25.83
C SER A 498 11.66 14.77 -27.10
N ARG A 499 11.59 16.11 -27.09
CA ARG A 499 12.05 16.97 -28.20
C ARG A 499 13.48 17.50 -28.00
N THR A 500 14.01 17.47 -26.78
CA THR A 500 15.39 17.91 -26.46
C THR A 500 16.39 16.75 -26.35
N GLY A 501 15.96 15.50 -26.53
CA GLY A 501 16.85 14.32 -26.52
C GLY A 501 17.53 14.03 -25.18
N ALA A 502 17.04 14.63 -24.09
CA ALA A 502 17.65 14.46 -22.76
C ALA A 502 17.28 13.07 -22.18
N PRO A 503 18.24 12.33 -21.62
CA PRO A 503 17.96 11.04 -20.97
C PRO A 503 17.04 11.21 -19.74
N ALA A 504 16.40 10.10 -19.36
CA ALA A 504 15.29 10.06 -18.39
C ALA A 504 15.73 10.20 -16.92
#